data_AF-A0A945JTK3-F1
#
_entry.id   AF-A0A945JTK3-F1
#
_cell.length_a   1.000
_cell.length_b   1.000
_cell.length_c   1.000
_cell.angle_alpha   90.00
_cell.angle_beta   90.00
_cell.angle_gamma   90.00
#
_symmetry.space_group_name_H-M   'P 1'
#
loop_
_entity.id
_entity.type
_entity.pdbx_description
1 polymer ?
#
loop_
_entity_poly.entity_id
_entity_poly.type
_entity_poly.pdbx_seq_one_letter_code
_entity_poly.pdbx_strand_id
1 'polypeptide(L)'
;MAPLGDMISMDGWELALEQQADLKVTIGSVADVAEKVRRGADLRVYMTTEKYEETIYFQQTYAGESQAFAGLMSHHHGYVHHGQQVEQPNCSIFKYDMSGAFSQMKWLWGDVALDESATYGYGVYRWFVNDRWRLVYEHDKDGNRLRGDLDELKDHAANGTGPQVWDTRSDGEWDGTED
;
A
#
# COMPACT_ATOMS: atom_id res chain seq x y z
N MET A 1 5.88 33.46 14.95
CA MET A 1 5.04 32.24 14.97
C MET A 1 4.08 32.38 13.79
N ALA A 2 4.40 31.77 12.66
CA ALA A 2 3.58 31.83 11.46
C ALA A 2 2.45 30.78 11.55
N PRO A 3 1.24 31.05 11.03
CA PRO A 3 0.14 30.11 11.12
C PRO A 3 0.43 28.89 10.24
N LEU A 4 0.19 27.69 10.79
CA LEU A 4 0.19 26.38 10.13
C LEU A 4 -1.01 26.24 9.18
N GLY A 5 -1.18 27.19 8.26
CA GLY A 5 -2.38 27.36 7.45
C GLY A 5 -2.23 27.01 5.98
N ASP A 6 -1.02 26.85 5.46
CA ASP A 6 -0.77 26.44 4.08
C ASP A 6 0.61 25.76 4.02
N MET A 7 0.67 24.53 4.53
CA MET A 7 1.79 23.65 4.20
C MET A 7 1.52 23.16 2.77
N ILE A 8 2.09 23.89 1.82
CA ILE A 8 2.22 23.53 0.40
C ILE A 8 2.33 22.01 0.28
N SER A 9 1.33 21.37 -0.33
CA SER A 9 1.36 19.96 -0.71
C SER A 9 2.67 19.70 -1.44
N MET A 10 3.60 19.01 -0.78
CA MET A 10 4.86 18.61 -1.41
C MET A 10 4.52 17.61 -2.51
N ASP A 11 4.68 18.01 -3.77
CA ASP A 11 4.61 17.17 -4.97
C ASP A 11 3.35 16.28 -5.09
N GLY A 12 2.20 16.77 -4.61
CA GLY A 12 0.90 16.07 -4.68
C GLY A 12 0.66 15.03 -3.57
N TRP A 13 1.56 14.91 -2.59
CA TRP A 13 1.36 14.06 -1.42
C TRP A 13 0.61 14.80 -0.31
N GLU A 14 -0.42 14.14 0.22
CA GLU A 14 -1.30 14.61 1.29
C GLU A 14 -1.19 13.67 2.49
N LEU A 15 -1.07 14.21 3.71
CA LEU A 15 -1.27 13.42 4.93
C LEU A 15 -2.76 13.12 5.10
N ALA A 16 -3.17 11.90 4.79
CA ALA A 16 -4.58 11.51 4.77
C ALA A 16 -5.03 10.76 6.03
N LEU A 17 -4.10 10.17 6.78
CA LEU A 17 -4.38 9.54 8.07
C LEU A 17 -3.16 9.60 8.99
N GLU A 18 -3.36 9.99 10.24
CA GLU A 18 -2.36 9.83 11.31
C GLU A 18 -2.94 8.99 12.46
N GLN A 19 -2.19 8.00 12.92
CA GLN A 19 -2.49 7.17 14.08
C GLN A 19 -1.34 7.26 15.10
N GLN A 20 -1.68 7.29 16.38
CA GLN A 20 -0.72 7.17 17.49
C GLN A 20 -0.38 5.69 17.76
N ALA A 21 0.53 5.44 18.72
CA ALA A 21 0.95 4.08 19.10
C ALA A 21 -0.19 3.17 19.58
N ASP A 22 -1.26 3.75 20.14
CA ASP A 22 -2.49 3.05 20.53
C ASP A 22 -3.49 2.91 19.37
N LEU A 23 -3.05 3.22 18.15
CA LEU A 23 -3.82 3.23 16.89
C LEU A 23 -4.94 4.27 16.84
N LYS A 24 -5.04 5.14 17.86
CA LYS A 24 -6.00 6.22 17.86
C LYS A 24 -5.70 7.19 16.72
N VAL A 25 -6.72 7.45 15.91
CA VAL A 25 -6.66 8.42 14.83
C VAL A 25 -6.58 9.84 15.41
N THR A 26 -5.57 10.60 14.98
CA THR A 26 -5.39 12.01 15.33
C THR A 26 -5.65 12.96 14.16
N ILE A 27 -5.50 12.49 12.91
CA ILE A 27 -5.74 13.26 11.68
C ILE A 27 -6.43 12.35 10.65
N GLY A 28 -7.40 12.90 9.91
CA GLY A 28 -8.02 12.25 8.76
C GLY A 28 -8.95 11.08 9.11
N SER A 29 -9.16 10.18 8.15
CA SER A 29 -10.01 9.01 8.36
C SER A 29 -9.56 7.81 7.52
N VAL A 30 -9.78 6.60 8.05
CA VAL A 30 -9.51 5.34 7.35
C VAL A 30 -10.38 5.23 6.08
N ALA A 31 -11.62 5.70 6.15
CA ALA A 31 -12.57 5.73 5.04
C ALA A 31 -12.03 6.49 3.83
N ASP A 32 -11.51 7.70 4.06
CA ASP A 32 -11.06 8.59 2.99
C ASP A 32 -9.78 8.06 2.32
N VAL A 33 -8.87 7.46 3.11
CA VAL A 33 -7.69 6.79 2.56
C VAL A 33 -8.12 5.62 1.70
N ALA A 34 -9.03 4.76 2.19
CA ALA A 34 -9.51 3.62 1.44
C ALA A 34 -10.20 4.04 0.13
N GLU A 35 -11.01 5.11 0.14
CA GLU A 35 -11.64 5.64 -1.07
C GLU A 35 -10.60 6.14 -2.09
N LYS A 36 -9.58 6.88 -1.65
CA LYS A 36 -8.49 7.33 -2.53
C LYS A 36 -7.71 6.17 -3.12
N VAL A 37 -7.39 5.16 -2.32
CA VAL A 37 -6.73 3.93 -2.81
C VAL A 37 -7.61 3.19 -3.81
N ARG A 38 -8.93 3.09 -3.61
CA ARG A 38 -9.86 2.51 -4.60
C ARG A 38 -9.88 3.27 -5.94
N ARG A 39 -9.56 4.57 -5.92
CA ARG A 39 -9.42 5.39 -7.13
C ARG A 39 -8.02 5.29 -7.77
N GLY A 40 -7.15 4.46 -7.20
CA GLY A 40 -5.80 4.22 -7.69
C GLY A 40 -4.71 5.05 -7.02
N ALA A 41 -5.00 5.80 -5.94
CA ALA A 41 -4.00 6.64 -5.30
C ALA A 41 -2.76 5.85 -4.84
N ASP A 42 -1.58 6.45 -5.05
CA ASP A 42 -0.33 5.90 -4.51
C ASP A 42 -0.31 6.12 -2.99
N LEU A 43 0.32 5.20 -2.25
CA LEU A 43 0.38 5.22 -0.79
C LEU A 43 1.83 5.21 -0.29
N ARG A 44 2.09 5.96 0.78
CA ARG A 44 3.29 5.89 1.61
C ARG A 44 2.89 5.79 3.07
N VAL A 45 3.72 5.13 3.87
CA VAL A 45 3.62 5.19 5.32
C VAL A 45 4.94 5.68 5.91
N TYR A 46 4.85 6.65 6.80
CA TYR A 46 5.94 7.03 7.69
C TYR A 46 5.66 6.49 9.08
N MET A 47 6.67 5.89 9.70
CA MET A 47 6.58 5.28 11.02
C MET A 47 7.78 5.67 11.89
N THR A 48 7.56 5.79 13.20
CA THR A 48 8.61 6.03 14.19
C THR A 48 8.74 4.84 15.14
N THR A 49 9.95 4.43 15.47
CA THR A 49 10.25 3.46 16.54
C THR A 49 11.10 4.12 17.61
N GLU A 50 11.39 3.41 18.70
CA GLU A 50 12.38 3.88 19.69
C GLU A 50 13.80 4.02 19.10
N LYS A 51 14.10 3.34 17.99
CA LYS A 51 15.47 3.18 17.48
C LYS A 51 15.71 3.88 16.14
N TYR A 52 14.66 4.06 15.34
CA TYR A 52 14.75 4.61 14.00
C TYR A 52 13.37 5.12 13.53
N GLU A 53 13.41 5.94 12.49
CA GLU A 53 12.23 6.37 11.75
C GLU A 53 12.36 5.87 10.31
N GLU A 54 11.25 5.57 9.66
CA GLU A 54 11.24 4.99 8.33
C GLU A 54 10.08 5.54 7.50
N THR A 55 10.32 5.75 6.21
CA THR A 55 9.27 6.00 5.21
C THR A 55 9.29 4.90 4.18
N ILE A 56 8.16 4.22 4.01
CA ILE A 56 7.99 3.13 3.05
C ILE A 56 7.09 3.63 1.91
N TYR A 57 7.54 3.42 0.68
CA TYR A 57 6.75 3.58 -0.52
C TYR A 57 6.28 2.21 -1.01
N PHE A 58 4.99 2.11 -1.31
CA PHE A 58 4.39 0.86 -1.75
C PHE A 58 4.36 0.77 -3.26
N GLN A 59 4.79 -0.39 -3.78
CA GLN A 59 4.70 -0.68 -5.21
C GLN A 59 3.29 -1.08 -5.62
N GLN A 60 2.56 -1.71 -4.70
CA GLN A 60 1.16 -2.08 -4.87
C GLN A 60 0.37 -1.66 -3.65
N THR A 61 -0.79 -1.09 -3.88
CA THR A 61 -1.76 -0.68 -2.85
C THR A 61 -3.05 -1.44 -3.06
N TYR A 62 -3.78 -1.72 -1.99
CA TYR A 62 -5.11 -2.30 -2.10
C TYR A 62 -6.06 -1.67 -1.09
N ALA A 63 -7.36 -1.70 -1.40
CA ALA A 63 -8.44 -1.36 -0.49
C ALA A 63 -9.49 -2.47 -0.56
N GLY A 64 -9.73 -3.14 0.57
CA GLY A 64 -10.67 -4.25 0.70
C GLY A 64 -12.03 -3.82 1.24
N GLU A 65 -12.78 -4.81 1.71
CA GLU A 65 -14.04 -4.61 2.42
C GLU A 65 -13.83 -3.82 3.73
N SER A 66 -14.92 -3.20 4.23
CA SER A 66 -14.93 -2.52 5.54
C SER A 66 -13.83 -1.45 5.74
N GLN A 67 -13.48 -0.72 4.67
CA GLN A 67 -12.48 0.36 4.68
C GLN A 67 -11.03 -0.10 4.98
N ALA A 68 -10.76 -1.40 4.92
CA ALA A 68 -9.40 -1.92 5.00
C ALA A 68 -8.58 -1.42 3.80
N PHE A 69 -7.32 -1.05 4.03
CA PHE A 69 -6.35 -0.76 2.99
C PHE A 69 -4.98 -1.25 3.43
N ALA A 70 -4.12 -1.58 2.47
CA ALA A 70 -2.73 -1.90 2.76
C ALA A 70 -1.81 -1.52 1.60
N GLY A 71 -0.52 -1.53 1.92
CA GLY A 71 0.55 -1.43 0.94
C GLY A 71 1.44 -2.66 0.96
N LEU A 72 1.86 -3.10 -0.23
CA LEU A 72 2.81 -4.18 -0.43
C LEU A 72 4.18 -3.62 -0.81
N MET A 73 5.20 -4.06 -0.08
CA MET A 73 6.61 -3.76 -0.35
C MET A 73 7.34 -5.07 -0.64
N SER A 74 7.94 -5.17 -1.83
CA SER A 74 8.58 -6.40 -2.34
C SER A 74 10.10 -6.29 -2.44
N HIS A 75 10.67 -5.11 -2.12
CA HIS A 75 12.08 -4.82 -2.28
C HIS A 75 12.75 -4.63 -0.92
N HIS A 76 12.88 -5.72 -0.17
CA HIS A 76 13.73 -5.75 1.00
C HIS A 76 14.69 -6.94 0.94
N HIS A 77 15.99 -6.62 0.89
CA HIS A 77 17.07 -7.57 0.96
C HIS A 77 17.85 -7.30 2.25
N GLY A 78 17.73 -8.20 3.22
CA GLY A 78 18.46 -8.10 4.48
C GLY A 78 19.81 -8.82 4.40
N TYR A 79 20.90 -8.14 4.73
CA TYR A 79 22.21 -8.79 4.95
C TYR A 79 22.42 -9.22 6.41
N VAL A 80 21.49 -8.85 7.30
CA VAL A 80 21.48 -9.21 8.73
C VAL A 80 20.06 -9.65 9.14
N HIS A 81 19.94 -10.75 9.87
CA HIS A 81 18.70 -11.26 10.45
C HIS A 81 18.92 -11.51 11.95
N HIS A 82 18.09 -10.89 12.81
CA HIS A 82 18.26 -10.90 14.28
C HIS A 82 19.69 -10.58 14.78
N GLY A 83 20.39 -9.66 14.10
CA GLY A 83 21.76 -9.27 14.47
C GLY A 83 22.85 -10.27 14.04
N GLN A 84 22.48 -11.36 13.38
CA GLN A 84 23.40 -12.31 12.75
C GLN A 84 23.49 -12.01 11.25
N GLN A 85 24.66 -12.20 10.65
CA GLN A 85 24.78 -12.13 9.19
C GLN A 85 23.92 -13.24 8.57
N VAL A 86 23.14 -12.92 7.54
CA VAL A 86 22.27 -13.94 6.94
C VAL A 86 23.13 -14.97 6.21
N GLU A 87 22.94 -16.25 6.54
CA GLU A 87 23.69 -17.36 5.94
C GLU A 87 23.35 -17.56 4.45
N GLN A 88 22.18 -17.08 4.02
CA GLN A 88 21.66 -17.22 2.66
C GLN A 88 21.03 -15.91 2.17
N PRO A 89 21.08 -15.61 0.85
CA PRO A 89 20.31 -14.51 0.30
C PRO A 89 18.81 -14.70 0.58
N ASN A 90 18.11 -13.60 0.81
CA ASN A 90 16.69 -13.60 1.08
C ASN A 90 16.00 -12.43 0.39
N CYS A 91 14.72 -12.61 0.10
CA CYS A 91 13.79 -11.57 -0.30
C CYS A 91 12.63 -11.55 0.71
N SER A 92 12.04 -10.40 0.95
CA SER A 92 10.85 -10.29 1.80
C SER A 92 9.75 -9.50 1.10
N ILE A 93 8.53 -10.02 1.24
CA ILE A 93 7.30 -9.36 0.85
C ILE A 93 6.60 -8.94 2.14
N PHE A 94 6.33 -7.65 2.26
CA PHE A 94 5.64 -7.08 3.41
C PHE A 94 4.28 -6.55 3.02
N LYS A 95 3.32 -6.73 3.91
CA LYS A 95 2.02 -6.05 3.91
C LYS A 95 1.92 -5.18 5.16
N TYR A 96 1.63 -3.90 4.97
CA TYR A 96 1.35 -2.97 6.05
C TYR A 96 -0.07 -2.44 5.94
N ASP A 97 -0.85 -2.55 7.02
CA ASP A 97 -2.21 -2.02 7.12
C ASP A 97 -2.38 -1.17 8.39
N MET A 98 -3.59 -0.66 8.62
CA MET A 98 -3.91 0.23 9.73
C MET A 98 -3.94 -0.44 11.12
N SER A 99 -3.74 -1.76 11.22
CA SER A 99 -3.79 -2.49 12.49
C SER A 99 -2.54 -2.31 13.35
N GLY A 100 -1.49 -1.69 12.81
CA GLY A 100 -0.19 -1.60 13.45
C GLY A 100 0.61 -2.90 13.45
N ALA A 101 0.07 -3.98 12.88
CA ALA A 101 0.82 -5.17 12.52
C ALA A 101 1.39 -5.03 11.10
N PHE A 102 2.44 -5.79 10.84
CA PHE A 102 2.84 -6.10 9.47
C PHE A 102 2.79 -7.61 9.26
N SER A 103 2.42 -8.02 8.05
CA SER A 103 2.63 -9.40 7.60
C SER A 103 3.91 -9.44 6.78
N GLN A 104 4.79 -10.40 7.06
CA GLN A 104 6.03 -10.56 6.32
C GLN A 104 6.18 -12.01 5.88
N MET A 105 6.33 -12.18 4.57
CA MET A 105 6.78 -13.41 3.99
C MET A 105 8.27 -13.25 3.64
N LYS A 106 9.18 -13.94 4.34
CA LYS A 106 10.59 -14.06 3.94
C LYS A 106 10.87 -15.33 3.14
N TRP A 107 11.27 -15.15 1.90
CA TRP A 107 11.71 -16.23 1.03
C TRP A 107 13.24 -16.36 1.06
N LEU A 108 13.72 -17.59 1.30
CA LEU A 108 15.14 -17.98 1.23
C LEU A 108 15.41 -18.73 -0.08
N TRP A 109 16.64 -19.20 -0.27
CA TRP A 109 16.99 -20.00 -1.44
C TRP A 109 16.21 -21.33 -1.48
N GLY A 110 15.68 -21.68 -2.66
CA GLY A 110 14.90 -22.89 -2.87
C GLY A 110 13.45 -22.73 -2.42
N ASP A 111 12.87 -23.78 -1.86
CA ASP A 111 11.44 -23.83 -1.52
C ASP A 111 11.17 -23.45 -0.06
N VAL A 112 12.01 -22.59 0.52
CA VAL A 112 11.93 -22.22 1.94
C VAL A 112 11.32 -20.84 2.11
N ALA A 113 10.19 -20.80 2.82
CA ALA A 113 9.42 -19.60 3.10
C ALA A 113 9.13 -19.53 4.62
N LEU A 114 9.49 -18.42 5.27
CA LEU A 114 9.27 -18.15 6.70
C LEU A 114 8.26 -17.02 6.95
N ASP A 115 7.18 -17.31 7.66
CA ASP A 115 6.28 -16.27 8.18
C ASP A 115 6.94 -15.54 9.36
N GLU A 116 7.23 -14.25 9.18
CA GLU A 116 7.80 -13.37 10.20
C GLU A 116 6.85 -12.22 10.55
N SER A 117 5.55 -12.43 10.37
CA SER A 117 4.51 -11.46 10.72
C SER A 117 4.58 -11.10 12.21
N ALA A 118 4.45 -9.82 12.52
CA ALA A 118 4.52 -9.34 13.90
C ALA A 118 3.62 -8.12 14.14
N THR A 119 3.24 -7.96 15.40
CA THR A 119 2.79 -6.66 15.90
C THR A 119 4.00 -5.86 16.32
N TYR A 120 4.13 -4.63 15.82
CA TYR A 120 5.22 -3.75 16.21
C TYR A 120 4.62 -2.41 16.62
N GLY A 121 4.82 -2.03 17.88
CA GLY A 121 4.32 -0.76 18.40
C GLY A 121 5.12 0.41 17.85
N TYR A 122 4.79 0.86 16.65
CA TYR A 122 5.34 2.10 16.13
C TYR A 122 4.70 3.28 16.89
N GLY A 123 5.49 4.30 17.20
CA GLY A 123 5.05 5.47 17.97
C GLY A 123 3.98 6.29 17.25
N VAL A 124 4.15 6.48 15.94
CA VAL A 124 3.24 7.21 15.05
C VAL A 124 3.19 6.49 13.71
N TYR A 125 2.02 6.44 13.09
CA TYR A 125 1.81 6.03 11.70
C TYR A 125 1.23 7.21 10.93
N ARG A 126 1.89 7.63 9.86
CA ARG A 126 1.40 8.68 8.95
C ARG A 126 1.26 8.11 7.56
N TRP A 127 0.01 8.02 7.10
CA TRP A 127 -0.32 7.55 5.76
C TRP A 127 -0.48 8.74 4.83
N PHE A 128 0.36 8.77 3.81
CA PHE A 128 0.31 9.78 2.76
C PHE A 128 -0.25 9.19 1.48
N VAL A 129 -1.14 9.94 0.84
CA VAL A 129 -1.74 9.58 -0.44
C VAL A 129 -1.32 10.55 -1.52
N ASN A 130 -1.15 10.05 -2.74
CA ASN A 130 -1.01 10.88 -3.94
C ASN A 130 -2.10 10.48 -4.94
N ASP A 131 -3.16 11.30 -4.98
CA ASP A 131 -4.34 11.06 -5.80
C ASP A 131 -4.20 11.68 -7.20
N ARG A 132 -3.18 11.22 -7.93
CA ARG A 132 -2.82 11.73 -9.27
C ARG A 132 -3.44 10.95 -10.42
N TRP A 133 -4.15 9.86 -10.12
CA TRP A 133 -4.66 8.95 -11.12
C TRP A 133 -6.06 9.38 -11.59
N ARG A 134 -6.33 9.18 -12.88
CA ARG A 134 -7.63 9.45 -13.50
C ARG A 134 -8.15 8.16 -14.12
N LEU A 135 -9.43 7.85 -13.89
CA LEU A 135 -10.10 6.76 -14.58
C LEU A 135 -10.24 7.08 -16.07
N VAL A 136 -9.60 6.25 -16.91
CA VAL A 136 -9.66 6.37 -18.38
C VAL A 136 -10.63 5.38 -19.02
N TYR A 137 -10.84 4.22 -18.41
CA TYR A 137 -11.75 3.19 -18.90
C TYR A 137 -12.18 2.25 -17.78
N GLU A 138 -13.45 1.83 -17.78
CA GLU A 138 -14.05 0.88 -16.85
C GLU A 138 -15.02 -0.02 -17.62
N HIS A 139 -15.00 -1.33 -17.34
CA HIS A 139 -15.93 -2.29 -17.92
C HIS A 139 -16.45 -3.27 -16.86
N ASP A 140 -17.60 -3.87 -17.11
CA ASP A 140 -18.13 -4.94 -16.26
C ASP A 140 -17.40 -6.27 -16.53
N LYS A 141 -17.72 -7.31 -15.76
CA LYS A 141 -17.13 -8.65 -15.90
C LYS A 141 -17.32 -9.27 -17.29
N ASP A 142 -18.32 -8.83 -18.04
CA ASP A 142 -18.65 -9.33 -19.38
C ASP A 142 -17.96 -8.49 -20.48
N GLY A 143 -17.15 -7.50 -20.09
CA GLY A 143 -16.41 -6.62 -20.98
C GLY A 143 -17.23 -5.43 -21.51
N ASN A 144 -18.47 -5.23 -21.04
CA ASN A 144 -19.27 -4.09 -21.45
C ASN A 144 -18.74 -2.83 -20.78
N ARG A 145 -18.48 -1.80 -21.56
CA ARG A 145 -18.01 -0.51 -21.04
C ARG A 145 -19.03 0.10 -20.07
N LEU A 146 -18.56 0.40 -18.87
CA LEU A 146 -19.29 1.17 -17.85
C LEU A 146 -18.97 2.66 -17.97
N ARG A 147 -17.68 3.02 -18.11
CA ARG A 147 -17.20 4.41 -18.18
C ARG A 147 -15.95 4.54 -19.06
N GLY A 148 -15.66 5.77 -19.49
CA GLY A 148 -14.42 6.13 -20.18
C GLY A 148 -14.36 5.75 -21.66
N ASP A 149 -13.14 5.66 -22.20
CA ASP A 149 -12.88 5.35 -23.61
C ASP A 149 -11.76 4.29 -23.73
N LEU A 150 -12.08 3.19 -24.42
CA LEU A 150 -11.16 2.09 -24.63
C LEU A 150 -10.00 2.48 -25.56
N ASP A 151 -10.27 3.36 -26.53
CA ASP A 151 -9.23 3.78 -27.47
C ASP A 151 -8.26 4.76 -26.79
N GLU A 152 -8.75 5.62 -25.89
CA GLU A 152 -7.90 6.44 -25.02
C GLU A 152 -7.00 5.58 -24.11
N LEU A 153 -7.53 4.49 -23.52
CA LEU A 153 -6.72 3.54 -22.75
C LEU A 153 -5.62 2.90 -23.61
N LYS A 154 -5.95 2.46 -24.84
CA LYS A 154 -4.97 1.88 -25.77
C LYS A 154 -3.88 2.89 -26.13
N ASP A 155 -4.24 4.14 -26.38
CA ASP A 155 -3.29 5.21 -26.68
C ASP A 155 -2.34 5.45 -25.50
N HIS A 156 -2.85 5.48 -24.27
CA HIS A 156 -2.02 5.60 -23.08
C HIS A 156 -1.04 4.43 -22.90
N ALA A 157 -1.49 3.21 -23.19
CA ALA A 157 -0.65 2.01 -23.16
C ALA A 157 0.43 2.03 -24.27
N ALA A 158 0.06 2.38 -25.49
CA ALA A 158 0.96 2.41 -26.64
C ALA A 158 2.05 3.49 -26.51
N ASN A 159 1.73 4.62 -25.86
CA ASN A 159 2.63 5.76 -25.71
C ASN A 159 3.42 5.76 -24.39
N GLY A 160 3.34 4.69 -23.59
CA GLY A 160 4.18 4.53 -22.40
C GLY A 160 3.83 5.45 -21.22
N THR A 161 2.61 5.99 -21.18
CA THR A 161 2.16 6.83 -20.05
C THR A 161 1.82 6.03 -18.78
N GLY A 162 1.94 4.70 -18.82
CA GLY A 162 1.89 3.80 -17.66
C GLY A 162 0.50 3.65 -17.04
N PRO A 163 -0.41 2.89 -17.66
CA PRO A 163 -1.71 2.61 -17.06
C PRO A 163 -1.56 1.72 -15.81
N GLN A 164 -2.26 2.08 -14.74
CA GLN A 164 -2.51 1.16 -13.62
C GLN A 164 -3.85 0.45 -13.86
N VAL A 165 -3.85 -0.87 -13.68
CA VAL A 165 -5.05 -1.68 -13.80
C VAL A 165 -5.56 -2.01 -12.41
N TRP A 166 -6.87 -1.83 -12.21
CA TRP A 166 -7.57 -2.22 -11.00
C TRP A 166 -8.67 -3.20 -11.36
N ASP A 167 -8.73 -4.33 -10.64
CA ASP A 167 -9.77 -5.35 -10.78
C ASP A 167 -10.58 -5.41 -9.47
N THR A 168 -11.86 -5.08 -9.54
CA THR A 168 -12.80 -5.32 -8.43
C THR A 168 -13.47 -6.66 -8.64
N ARG A 169 -12.89 -7.74 -8.14
CA ARG A 169 -13.62 -9.00 -8.03
C ARG A 169 -14.62 -8.90 -6.90
N SER A 170 -15.91 -9.01 -7.23
CA SER A 170 -16.98 -9.22 -6.24
C SER A 170 -17.15 -10.69 -5.86
N ASP A 171 -16.46 -11.60 -6.55
CA ASP A 171 -16.79 -13.02 -6.52
C ASP A 171 -15.55 -13.82 -6.06
N GLY A 172 -15.60 -14.30 -4.82
CA GLY A 172 -14.65 -15.28 -4.27
C GLY A 172 -14.03 -14.85 -2.95
N GLU A 173 -14.70 -15.19 -1.84
CA GLU A 173 -14.01 -15.47 -0.59
C GLU A 173 -12.89 -16.48 -0.91
N TRP A 174 -11.63 -16.15 -0.64
CA TRP A 174 -10.54 -17.11 -0.79
C TRP A 174 -10.72 -18.16 0.31
N ASP A 175 -11.19 -19.36 -0.06
CA ASP A 175 -11.46 -20.46 0.88
C ASP A 175 -10.20 -21.25 1.29
N GLY A 176 -9.04 -20.86 0.76
CA GLY A 176 -7.75 -21.44 1.12
C GLY A 176 -7.47 -22.81 0.50
N THR A 177 -8.23 -23.26 -0.49
CA THR A 177 -7.93 -24.49 -1.22
C THR A 177 -7.55 -24.21 -2.66
N GLU A 178 -6.26 -24.37 -2.98
CA GLU A 178 -5.79 -24.64 -4.34
C GLU A 178 -5.53 -26.15 -4.44
N ASP A 179 -6.00 -26.77 -5.53
CA ASP A 179 -5.72 -28.16 -5.91
C ASP A 179 -4.21 -28.42 -6.15
#